data_AF-A0A2V5PVX4-F1
#
_entry.id   AF-A0A2V5PVX4-F1
#
_cell.length_a   1.000
_cell.length_b   1.000
_cell.length_c   1.000
_cell.angle_alpha   90.00
_cell.angle_beta   90.00
_cell.angle_gamma   90.00
#
_symmetry.space_group_name_H-M   'P 1'
#
loop_
_entity.id
_entity.type
_entity.pdbx_description
1 polymer ?
#
loop_
_entity_poly.entity_id
_entity_poly.type
_entity_poly.pdbx_seq_one_letter_code
_entity_poly.pdbx_strand_id
1 'polypeptide(L)'
;MFISNIGLLTGFLFSPYLLIATLIVLAVGFVFQTALFQILLRAKKETLTRWRAAILPLLGRMTSTRPTDVYEIRPRRDKQGVDLISDALPFGRLWYGEPNAIANAIDYAKSLNRSHDTVIHVYDEAGNVIETHKDTGDFKEW
;
A
#
# COMPACT_ATOMS: atom_id res chain seq x y z
N MET A 1 -51.68 -44.03 -5.81
CA MET A 1 -51.13 -43.30 -4.65
C MET A 1 -50.31 -42.06 -5.02
N PHE A 2 -49.62 -42.03 -6.17
CA PHE A 2 -48.79 -40.89 -6.61
C PHE A 2 -49.58 -39.65 -7.11
N ILE A 3 -50.72 -39.86 -7.77
CA ILE A 3 -51.57 -38.78 -8.31
C ILE A 3 -52.23 -37.94 -7.18
N SER A 4 -52.47 -38.55 -6.01
CA SER A 4 -53.08 -37.87 -4.86
C SER A 4 -52.15 -36.82 -4.22
N ASN A 5 -50.84 -37.08 -4.20
CA ASN A 5 -49.87 -36.11 -3.69
C ASN A 5 -49.68 -34.91 -4.62
N ILE A 6 -49.77 -35.11 -5.94
CA ILE A 6 -49.68 -34.01 -6.92
C ILE A 6 -50.90 -33.09 -6.81
N GLY A 7 -52.12 -33.63 -6.65
CA GLY A 7 -53.34 -32.85 -6.43
C GLY A 7 -53.38 -32.08 -5.11
N LEU A 8 -52.82 -32.67 -4.04
CA LEU A 8 -52.66 -32.03 -2.74
C LEU A 8 -51.63 -30.87 -2.82
N LEU A 9 -50.53 -31.08 -3.55
CA LEU A 9 -49.47 -30.08 -3.76
C LEU A 9 -49.97 -28.94 -4.66
N THR A 10 -50.70 -29.25 -5.74
CA THR A 10 -51.25 -28.23 -6.64
C THR A 10 -52.37 -27.44 -5.99
N GLY A 11 -53.24 -28.04 -5.16
CA GLY A 11 -54.25 -27.32 -4.36
C GLY A 11 -53.64 -26.43 -3.27
N PHE A 12 -52.54 -26.86 -2.65
CA PHE A 12 -51.78 -26.06 -1.68
C PHE A 12 -51.08 -24.85 -2.35
N LEU A 13 -50.65 -25.02 -3.60
CA LEU A 13 -50.03 -23.97 -4.42
C LEU A 13 -51.05 -23.04 -5.13
N PHE A 14 -52.31 -23.45 -5.31
CA PHE A 14 -53.33 -22.65 -6.01
C PHE A 14 -54.20 -21.77 -5.09
N SER A 15 -54.09 -21.93 -3.77
CA SER A 15 -54.77 -21.04 -2.83
C SER A 15 -53.94 -19.76 -2.62
N PRO A 16 -54.46 -18.57 -2.97
CA PRO A 16 -53.70 -17.32 -2.84
C PRO A 16 -53.28 -17.07 -1.38
N TYR A 17 -54.08 -17.51 -0.41
CA TYR A 17 -53.76 -17.38 1.02
C TYR A 17 -52.61 -18.28 1.48
N LEU A 18 -52.49 -19.50 0.94
CA LEU A 18 -51.38 -20.41 1.25
C LEU A 18 -50.08 -19.96 0.57
N LEU A 19 -50.16 -19.40 -0.64
CA LEU A 19 -49.01 -18.75 -1.27
C LEU A 19 -48.52 -17.55 -0.46
N ILE A 20 -49.43 -16.66 -0.03
CA ILE A 20 -49.05 -15.51 0.80
C ILE A 20 -48.45 -15.97 2.13
N ALA A 21 -49.04 -16.97 2.79
CA ALA A 21 -48.53 -17.49 4.05
C ALA A 21 -47.12 -18.11 3.91
N THR A 22 -46.87 -18.89 2.86
CA THR A 22 -45.55 -19.48 2.60
C THR A 22 -44.49 -18.43 2.26
N LEU A 23 -44.86 -17.39 1.48
CA LEU A 23 -43.98 -16.25 1.20
C LEU A 23 -43.63 -15.48 2.47
N ILE A 24 -44.59 -15.25 3.37
CA ILE A 24 -44.34 -14.58 4.67
C ILE A 24 -43.37 -15.42 5.51
N VAL A 25 -43.58 -16.73 5.61
CA VAL A 25 -42.69 -17.63 6.37
C VAL A 25 -41.27 -17.64 5.80
N LEU A 26 -41.14 -17.69 4.46
CA LEU A 26 -39.84 -17.61 3.79
C LEU A 26 -39.16 -16.25 4.02
N ALA A 27 -39.91 -15.16 3.95
CA ALA A 27 -39.38 -13.81 4.18
C ALA A 27 -38.89 -13.64 5.62
N VAL A 28 -39.66 -14.10 6.60
CA VAL A 28 -39.27 -14.07 8.02
C VAL A 28 -38.03 -14.94 8.27
N GLY A 29 -37.99 -16.14 7.71
CA GLY A 29 -36.82 -17.01 7.79
C GLY A 29 -35.57 -16.40 7.15
N PHE A 30 -35.72 -15.73 6.00
CA PHE A 30 -34.61 -15.05 5.32
C PHE A 30 -34.08 -13.86 6.11
N VAL A 31 -34.96 -13.06 6.71
CA VAL A 31 -34.55 -11.95 7.60
C VAL A 31 -33.82 -12.48 8.85
N PHE A 32 -34.30 -13.58 9.45
CA PHE A 32 -33.63 -14.20 10.58
C PHE A 32 -32.25 -14.76 10.21
N GLN A 33 -32.16 -15.46 9.07
CA GLN A 33 -30.91 -16.04 8.58
C GLN A 33 -29.88 -14.95 8.23
N THR A 34 -30.31 -13.84 7.63
CA THR A 34 -29.43 -12.69 7.36
C THR A 34 -28.97 -12.02 8.64
N ALA A 35 -29.83 -11.85 9.65
CA ALA A 35 -29.45 -11.31 10.96
C ALA A 35 -28.42 -12.21 11.67
N LEU A 36 -28.62 -13.53 11.67
CA LEU A 36 -27.69 -14.50 12.24
C LEU A 36 -26.33 -14.46 11.51
N PHE A 37 -26.35 -14.39 10.18
CA PHE A 37 -25.14 -14.27 9.36
C PHE A 37 -24.39 -12.95 9.63
N GLN A 38 -25.10 -11.84 9.80
CA GLN A 38 -24.50 -10.55 10.16
C GLN A 38 -23.81 -10.58 11.53
N ILE A 39 -24.41 -11.23 12.53
CA ILE A 39 -23.82 -11.39 13.87
C ILE A 39 -22.56 -12.26 13.79
N LEU A 40 -22.62 -13.38 13.06
CA LEU A 40 -21.48 -14.27 12.87
C LEU A 40 -20.33 -13.58 12.15
N LEU A 41 -20.63 -12.82 11.08
CA LEU A 41 -19.64 -12.02 10.38
C LEU A 41 -19.08 -10.90 11.25
N ARG A 42 -19.88 -10.27 12.12
CA ARG A 42 -19.40 -9.25 13.06
C ARG A 42 -18.40 -9.84 14.05
N ALA A 43 -18.73 -10.97 14.67
CA ALA A 43 -17.83 -11.67 15.58
C ALA A 43 -16.49 -12.05 14.90
N LYS A 44 -16.52 -12.51 13.65
CA LYS A 44 -15.32 -12.83 12.87
C LYS A 44 -14.57 -11.59 12.37
N LYS A 45 -15.26 -10.47 12.12
CA LYS A 45 -14.64 -9.20 11.70
C LYS A 45 -13.94 -8.49 12.85
N GLU A 46 -14.45 -8.58 14.07
CA GLU A 46 -13.82 -7.99 15.26
C GLU A 46 -12.47 -8.64 15.57
N THR A 47 -12.37 -9.97 15.45
CA THR A 47 -11.08 -10.65 15.62
C THR A 47 -10.12 -10.29 14.49
N LEU A 48 -10.60 -10.29 13.23
CA LEU A 48 -9.77 -9.96 12.08
C LEU A 48 -9.25 -8.51 12.13
N THR A 49 -10.06 -7.55 12.57
CA THR A 49 -9.66 -6.14 12.70
C THR A 49 -8.59 -5.95 13.78
N ARG A 50 -8.69 -6.65 14.91
CA ARG A 50 -7.65 -6.64 15.95
C ARG A 50 -6.33 -7.22 15.47
N TRP A 51 -6.36 -8.37 14.79
CA TRP A 51 -5.16 -8.96 14.19
C TRP A 51 -4.56 -8.06 13.11
N ARG A 52 -5.39 -7.43 12.28
CA ARG A 52 -4.94 -6.46 11.27
C ARG A 52 -4.33 -5.21 11.92
N ALA A 53 -4.89 -4.70 13.01
CA ALA A 53 -4.33 -3.54 13.72
C ALA A 53 -2.98 -3.85 14.38
N ALA A 54 -2.73 -5.10 14.77
CA ALA A 54 -1.42 -5.54 15.28
C ALA A 54 -0.41 -5.83 14.15
N ILE A 55 -0.86 -6.41 13.04
CA ILE A 55 0.00 -6.87 11.94
C ILE A 55 0.37 -5.74 10.98
N LEU A 56 -0.54 -4.82 10.65
CA LEU A 56 -0.27 -3.73 9.71
C LEU A 56 0.89 -2.80 10.12
N PRO A 57 1.04 -2.36 11.37
CA PRO A 57 2.20 -1.56 11.78
C PRO A 57 3.51 -2.38 11.79
N LEU A 58 3.44 -3.68 12.07
CA LEU A 58 4.61 -4.58 11.99
C LEU A 58 5.04 -4.80 10.53
N LEU A 59 4.08 -4.97 9.62
CA LEU A 59 4.34 -5.02 8.18
C LEU A 59 4.87 -3.69 7.68
N GLY A 60 4.28 -2.56 8.05
CA GLY A 60 4.80 -1.23 7.68
C GLY A 60 6.24 -1.00 8.16
N ARG A 61 6.60 -1.56 9.32
CA ARG A 61 7.96 -1.55 9.85
C ARG A 61 8.92 -2.48 9.08
N MET A 62 8.43 -3.56 8.48
CA MET A 62 9.22 -4.52 7.70
C MET A 62 9.28 -4.22 6.20
N THR A 63 8.26 -3.59 5.63
CA THR A 63 8.17 -3.28 4.19
C THR A 63 8.83 -1.96 3.82
N SER A 64 9.42 -1.24 4.78
CA SER A 64 10.30 -0.11 4.50
C SER A 64 11.69 -0.57 4.05
N THR A 65 11.75 -1.51 3.10
CA THR A 65 12.99 -1.99 2.48
C THR A 65 12.80 -2.13 0.98
N ARG A 66 12.20 -1.12 0.35
CA ARG A 66 12.84 -0.56 -0.84
C ARG A 66 13.49 0.73 -0.36
N PRO A 67 14.75 0.70 0.08
CA PRO A 67 15.45 1.93 0.41
C PRO A 67 15.62 2.66 -0.92
N THR A 68 14.70 3.56 -1.23
CA THR A 68 14.99 4.57 -2.24
C THR A 68 15.87 5.57 -1.54
N ASP A 69 17.18 5.41 -1.65
CA ASP A 69 18.09 6.36 -1.06
C ASP A 69 17.96 7.68 -1.83
N VAL A 70 17.56 8.72 -1.11
CA VAL A 70 17.39 10.05 -1.66
C VAL A 70 18.66 10.84 -1.37
N TYR A 71 19.24 11.40 -2.42
CA TYR A 71 20.39 12.29 -2.32
C TYR A 71 19.97 13.68 -2.76
N GLU A 72 20.34 14.68 -1.98
CA GLU A 72 20.09 16.08 -2.28
C GLU A 72 21.42 16.80 -2.50
N ILE A 73 21.57 17.40 -3.66
CA ILE A 73 22.70 18.26 -3.99
C ILE A 73 22.23 19.69 -3.86
N ARG A 74 22.76 20.41 -2.87
CA ARG A 74 22.42 21.80 -2.59
C ARG A 74 23.61 22.71 -2.81
N PRO A 75 23.49 23.78 -3.63
CA PRO A 75 24.52 24.77 -3.76
C PRO A 75 24.69 25.52 -2.44
N ARG A 76 25.95 25.75 -2.04
CA ARG A 76 26.22 26.49 -0.81
C ARG A 76 26.02 27.99 -1.01
N ARG A 77 25.61 28.67 0.07
CA ARG A 77 25.40 30.12 0.09
C ARG A 77 26.65 30.93 -0.27
N ASP A 78 27.84 30.40 0.05
CA ASP A 78 29.11 31.05 -0.28
C ASP A 78 29.56 30.81 -1.73
N LYS A 79 28.77 30.08 -2.53
CA LYS A 79 29.07 29.71 -3.92
C LYS A 79 30.38 28.92 -4.07
N GLN A 80 30.92 28.39 -2.97
CA GLN A 80 32.14 27.59 -2.95
C GLN A 80 31.81 26.09 -3.01
N GLY A 81 31.08 25.72 -4.05
CA GLY A 81 30.73 24.34 -4.35
C GLY A 81 29.35 23.90 -3.82
N VAL A 82 29.22 22.60 -3.58
CA VAL A 82 27.92 21.97 -3.27
C VAL A 82 28.01 21.05 -2.05
N ASP A 83 26.89 20.98 -1.32
CA ASP A 83 26.66 19.99 -0.26
C ASP A 83 25.85 18.83 -0.84
N LEU A 84 26.37 17.61 -0.70
CA LEU A 84 25.64 16.36 -0.91
C LEU A 84 25.09 15.89 0.44
N ILE A 85 23.77 15.75 0.53
CA ILE A 85 23.06 15.41 1.77
C ILE A 85 22.22 14.16 1.51
N SER A 86 22.28 13.20 2.42
CA SER A 86 21.44 11.99 2.40
C SER A 86 21.48 11.32 3.77
N ASP A 87 20.36 10.71 4.16
CA ASP A 87 20.28 9.89 5.37
C ASP A 87 21.12 8.61 5.28
N ALA A 88 21.48 8.20 4.05
CA ALA A 88 22.34 7.04 3.79
C ALA A 88 23.84 7.34 3.99
N LEU A 89 24.24 8.61 4.08
CA LEU A 89 25.64 8.99 4.28
C LEU A 89 26.07 8.73 5.74
N PRO A 90 27.23 8.10 5.99
CA PRO A 90 27.74 7.87 7.34
C PRO A 90 28.00 9.18 8.12
N PHE A 91 28.19 10.29 7.41
CA PHE A 91 28.38 11.62 7.98
C PHE A 91 27.16 12.55 7.81
N GLY A 92 26.08 12.07 7.18
CA GLY A 92 24.87 12.84 6.85
C GLY A 92 25.05 13.93 5.78
N ARG A 93 26.26 14.48 5.61
CA ARG A 93 26.60 15.52 4.63
C ARG A 93 28.05 15.39 4.16
N LEU A 94 28.27 15.62 2.86
CA LEU A 94 29.58 15.69 2.21
C LEU A 94 29.70 16.97 1.38
N TRP A 95 30.88 17.58 1.31
CA TRP A 95 31.14 18.84 0.60
C TRP A 95 32.10 18.62 -0.57
N TYR A 96 31.81 19.25 -1.71
CA TYR A 96 32.70 19.32 -2.87
C TYR A 96 32.91 20.79 -3.27
N GLY A 97 34.17 21.23 -3.31
CA GLY A 97 34.56 22.62 -3.64
C GLY A 97 35.15 22.83 -5.05
N GLU A 98 35.27 21.78 -5.85
CA GLU A 98 35.92 21.81 -7.17
C GLU A 98 34.99 22.34 -8.28
N PRO A 99 35.51 22.77 -9.45
CA PRO A 99 34.69 23.24 -10.58
C PRO A 99 33.63 22.23 -11.04
N ASN A 100 33.87 20.94 -10.82
CA ASN A 100 32.97 19.83 -11.16
C ASN A 100 32.23 19.26 -9.93
N ALA A 101 32.04 20.06 -8.88
CA ALA A 101 31.44 19.62 -7.61
C ALA A 101 30.10 18.88 -7.78
N ILE A 102 29.24 19.33 -8.70
CA ILE A 102 27.95 18.68 -8.98
C ILE A 102 28.17 17.30 -9.58
N ALA A 103 29.03 17.17 -10.59
CA ALA A 103 29.33 15.89 -11.23
C ALA A 103 29.94 14.90 -10.23
N ASN A 104 30.88 15.36 -9.42
CA ASN A 104 31.51 14.54 -8.37
C ASN A 104 30.48 14.03 -7.34
N ALA A 105 29.52 14.89 -6.94
CA ALA A 105 28.45 14.51 -6.01
C ALA A 105 27.48 13.50 -6.63
N ILE A 106 27.13 13.65 -7.92
CA ILE A 106 26.30 12.70 -8.65
C ILE A 106 27.01 11.35 -8.77
N ASP A 107 28.28 11.36 -9.15
CA ASP A 107 29.09 10.14 -9.28
C ASP A 107 29.24 9.41 -7.94
N TYR A 108 29.40 10.16 -6.85
CA TYR A 108 29.42 9.58 -5.51
C TYR A 108 28.09 8.90 -5.15
N ALA A 109 26.96 9.57 -5.36
CA ALA A 109 25.64 9.02 -5.08
C ALA A 109 25.37 7.76 -5.92
N LYS A 110 25.71 7.77 -7.21
CA LYS A 110 25.64 6.58 -8.08
C LYS A 110 26.54 5.44 -7.59
N SER A 111 27.73 5.75 -7.09
CA SER A 111 28.67 4.71 -6.61
C SER A 111 28.17 4.00 -5.35
N LEU A 112 27.40 4.69 -4.50
CA LEU A 112 26.76 4.13 -3.31
C LEU A 112 25.57 3.22 -3.66
N ASN A 113 24.96 3.46 -4.82
CA ASN A 113 23.69 2.87 -5.26
C ASN A 113 23.82 1.49 -5.96
N ARG A 114 24.84 0.67 -5.66
CA ARG A 114 25.03 -0.60 -6.38
C ARG A 114 23.91 -1.64 -6.19
N SER A 115 23.01 -1.46 -5.22
CA SER A 115 22.06 -2.51 -4.79
C SER A 115 20.61 -2.08 -4.61
N HIS A 116 20.26 -0.79 -4.77
CA HIS A 116 18.90 -0.28 -4.59
C HIS A 116 18.58 0.81 -5.62
N ASP A 117 17.35 1.31 -5.64
CA ASP A 117 16.99 2.43 -6.52
C ASP A 117 17.39 3.73 -5.82
N THR A 118 18.05 4.66 -6.52
CA THR A 118 18.41 5.96 -5.95
C THR A 118 17.75 7.09 -6.73
N VAL A 119 17.35 8.13 -6.00
CA VAL A 119 16.87 9.38 -6.58
C VAL A 119 17.78 10.52 -6.10
N ILE A 120 18.40 11.22 -7.06
CA ILE A 120 19.27 12.37 -6.81
C ILE A 120 18.53 13.63 -7.25
N HIS A 121 18.29 14.54 -6.31
CA HIS A 121 17.71 15.86 -6.58
C HIS A 121 18.82 16.91 -6.57
N VAL A 122 18.92 17.67 -7.65
CA VAL A 122 19.79 18.86 -7.72
C VAL A 122 18.92 20.08 -7.50
N TYR A 123 19.27 20.88 -6.50
CA TYR A 123 18.57 22.11 -6.15
C TYR A 123 19.30 23.34 -6.70
N ASP A 124 18.56 24.41 -7.00
CA ASP A 124 19.12 25.74 -7.23
C ASP A 124 19.37 26.51 -5.92
N GLU A 125 19.91 27.73 -6.02
CA GLU A 125 20.13 28.63 -4.87
C GLU A 125 18.82 29.03 -4.16
N ALA A 126 17.68 28.97 -4.85
CA ALA A 126 16.36 29.27 -4.29
C ALA A 126 15.70 28.05 -3.61
N GLY A 127 16.32 26.87 -3.68
CA GLY A 127 15.81 25.63 -3.11
C GLY A 127 14.76 24.93 -3.98
N ASN A 128 14.68 25.24 -5.27
CA ASN A 128 13.85 24.52 -6.23
C ASN A 128 14.66 23.39 -6.87
N VAL A 129 14.01 22.27 -7.14
CA VAL A 129 14.64 21.16 -7.88
C VAL A 129 14.79 21.58 -9.34
N ILE A 130 16.03 21.62 -9.82
CA ILE A 130 16.36 21.91 -11.22
C ILE A 130 16.58 20.64 -12.04
N GLU A 131 17.05 19.56 -11.39
CA GLU A 131 17.31 18.30 -12.05
C GLU A 131 17.01 17.13 -11.10
N THR A 132 16.50 16.04 -11.66
CA THR A 132 16.24 14.81 -10.91
C THR A 132 16.81 13.64 -11.69
N HIS A 133 17.83 13.01 -11.14
CA HIS A 133 18.39 11.77 -11.68
C HIS A 133 17.79 10.59 -10.94
N LYS A 134 17.09 9.73 -11.67
CA LYS A 134 16.63 8.45 -11.15
C LYS A 134 17.57 7.37 -11.68
N ASP A 135 18.24 6.71 -10.76
CA ASP A 135 19.09 5.56 -11.07
C ASP A 135 18.42 4.30 -10.55
N THR A 136 18.19 3.34 -11.44
CA THR A 136 17.60 2.05 -11.09
C THR A 136 18.77 1.12 -10.82
N GLY A 137 18.89 0.61 -9.59
CA GLY A 137 20.03 -0.20 -9.19
C GLY A 137 20.04 -1.52 -9.96
N ASP A 138 20.77 -1.56 -11.08
CA ASP A 138 21.04 -2.80 -11.79
C ASP A 138 22.12 -3.56 -11.02
N PHE A 139 21.69 -4.33 -10.02
CA PHE A 139 22.55 -5.22 -9.26
C PHE A 139 23.09 -6.31 -10.20
N LYS A 140 24.28 -6.08 -10.76
CA LYS A 140 25.00 -7.07 -11.55
C LYS A 140 25.98 -7.81 -10.64
N GLU A 141 25.57 -8.99 -10.19
CA GLU A 141 26.46 -9.98 -9.58
C GLU A 141 27.57 -10.34 -10.58
N TRP A 142 28.81 -10.38 -10.11
CA TRP A 142 30.02 -10.75 -10.86
C TRP A 142 30.54 -12.09 -10.34
#